data_AF-A0A2W6B568-F1
#
_entry.id   AF-A0A2W6B568-F1
#
_cell.length_a   1.000
_cell.length_b   1.000
_cell.length_c   1.000
_cell.angle_alpha   90.00
_cell.angle_beta   90.00
_cell.angle_gamma   90.00
#
_symmetry.space_group_name_H-M   'P 1'
#
loop_
_entity.id
_entity.type
_entity.pdbx_description
1 polymer ?
#
loop_
_entity_poly.entity_id
_entity_poly.type
_entity_poly.pdbx_seq_one_letter_code
_entity_poly.pdbx_strand_id
1 'polypeptide(L)'
;MAALATAAGWDVKPSRAATADLEAALKACAAGRLVLFVSPGSRVPSCLTHVLVPHDAAPATSASLATVGGTPLWRHAEIVMLHVAAAELPSQPGSFPAPRMIDHDGYDWSEWRREFCRRFGHISPGMLVRVELATGAREESILTVARQLRADLLILAWSGVLEANRARTVRSVCSVAPCPVLLVAGGGQRSIGRSVDAAGVGFRRTPRRRLFRPRPDGCSDAGPSRVRSEA
;
A
#
# COMPACT_ATOMS: atom_id res chain seq x y z
N MET A 1 -9.91 0.81 -19.83
CA MET A 1 -8.54 0.28 -19.60
C MET A 1 -7.47 1.33 -19.82
N ALA A 2 -7.32 1.88 -21.04
CA ALA A 2 -6.24 2.82 -21.36
C ALA A 2 -6.24 4.08 -20.49
N ALA A 3 -7.38 4.78 -20.34
CA ALA A 3 -7.40 6.08 -19.65
C ALA A 3 -6.92 6.04 -18.19
N LEU A 4 -7.41 5.07 -17.40
CA LEU A 4 -7.03 4.93 -15.99
C LEU A 4 -5.54 4.58 -15.86
N ALA A 5 -5.07 3.60 -16.63
CA ALA A 5 -3.69 3.18 -16.51
C ALA A 5 -2.69 4.17 -17.11
N THR A 6 -3.06 4.88 -18.18
CA THR A 6 -2.29 6.02 -18.70
C THR A 6 -2.24 7.16 -17.69
N ALA A 7 -3.35 7.47 -17.01
CA ALA A 7 -3.36 8.46 -15.92
C ALA A 7 -2.46 8.05 -14.74
N ALA A 8 -2.23 6.75 -14.55
CA ALA A 8 -1.29 6.20 -13.59
C ALA A 8 0.18 6.26 -14.02
N GLY A 9 0.45 6.58 -15.28
CA GLY A 9 1.78 6.45 -15.89
C GLY A 9 2.19 4.99 -16.16
N TRP A 10 1.23 4.05 -16.19
CA TRP A 10 1.50 2.62 -16.41
C TRP A 10 1.39 2.24 -17.89
N ASP A 11 2.42 1.56 -18.41
CA ASP A 11 2.33 0.88 -19.71
C ASP A 11 1.44 -0.37 -19.58
N VAL A 12 0.32 -0.39 -20.29
CA VAL A 12 -0.67 -1.47 -20.21
C VAL A 12 -0.73 -2.24 -21.51
N LYS A 13 -0.42 -3.53 -21.39
CA LYS A 13 -0.62 -4.51 -22.44
C LYS A 13 -1.90 -5.28 -22.14
N PRO A 14 -2.99 -5.09 -22.91
CA PRO A 14 -4.20 -5.88 -22.72
C PRO A 14 -3.89 -7.34 -23.04
N SER A 15 -4.19 -8.25 -22.10
CA SER A 15 -4.16 -9.68 -22.36
C SER A 15 -5.56 -10.13 -22.76
N ARG A 16 -5.72 -10.59 -24.00
CA ARG A 16 -6.98 -11.19 -24.50
C ARG A 16 -7.02 -12.70 -24.21
N ALA A 17 -6.64 -13.13 -23.01
CA ALA A 17 -6.88 -14.50 -22.60
C ALA A 17 -8.41 -14.75 -22.62
N ALA A 18 -8.83 -15.87 -23.23
CA ALA A 18 -10.23 -16.25 -23.34
C ALA A 18 -10.79 -16.53 -21.94
N THR A 19 -11.88 -15.83 -21.57
CA THR A 19 -12.34 -15.66 -20.16
C THR A 19 -11.23 -15.10 -19.25
N ALA A 20 -11.59 -14.33 -18.22
CA ALA A 20 -10.57 -13.73 -17.35
C ALA A 20 -9.78 -14.84 -16.63
N ASP A 21 -8.64 -15.27 -17.21
CA ASP A 21 -7.79 -16.33 -16.67
C ASP A 21 -7.09 -15.81 -15.42
N LEU A 22 -7.76 -16.02 -14.29
CA LEU A 22 -7.28 -15.62 -12.98
C LEU A 22 -5.94 -16.27 -12.65
N GLU A 23 -5.69 -17.50 -13.08
CA GLU A 23 -4.41 -18.17 -12.82
C GLU A 23 -3.28 -17.53 -13.63
N ALA A 24 -3.52 -17.15 -14.89
CA ALA A 24 -2.55 -16.36 -15.65
C ALA A 24 -2.31 -14.97 -15.02
N ALA A 25 -3.35 -14.32 -14.51
CA ALA A 25 -3.24 -13.05 -13.80
C ALA A 25 -2.40 -13.17 -12.51
N LEU A 26 -2.66 -14.21 -11.71
CA LEU A 26 -1.89 -14.50 -10.49
C LEU A 26 -0.44 -14.85 -10.80
N LYS A 27 -0.16 -15.66 -11.84
CA LYS A 27 1.20 -15.97 -12.29
C LYS A 27 1.95 -14.72 -12.75
N ALA A 28 1.31 -13.86 -13.54
CA ALA A 28 1.89 -12.61 -13.98
C ALA A 28 2.19 -11.68 -12.78
N CYS A 29 1.28 -11.63 -11.81
CA CYS A 29 1.45 -10.83 -10.60
C CYS A 29 2.58 -11.36 -9.71
N ALA A 30 2.63 -12.68 -9.48
CA ALA A 30 3.72 -13.35 -8.77
C ALA A 30 5.09 -13.16 -9.44
N ALA A 31 5.13 -12.95 -10.76
CA ALA A 31 6.34 -12.59 -11.49
C ALA A 31 6.75 -11.11 -11.36
N GLY A 32 6.11 -10.34 -10.47
CA GLY A 32 6.43 -8.94 -10.18
C GLY A 32 5.69 -7.90 -11.02
N ARG A 33 4.63 -8.30 -11.75
CA ARG A 33 3.83 -7.36 -12.55
C ARG A 33 2.64 -6.84 -11.73
N LEU A 34 2.29 -5.56 -11.90
CA LEU A 34 0.98 -5.07 -11.48
C LEU A 34 -0.07 -5.58 -12.46
N VAL A 35 -1.13 -6.20 -11.95
CA VAL A 35 -2.18 -6.80 -12.79
C VAL A 35 -3.53 -6.23 -12.40
N LEU A 36 -4.17 -5.52 -13.33
CA LEU A 36 -5.57 -5.12 -13.19
C LEU A 36 -6.44 -6.25 -13.75
N PHE A 37 -6.99 -7.06 -12.84
CA PHE A 37 -7.94 -8.11 -13.15
C PHE A 37 -9.35 -7.52 -13.26
N VAL A 38 -10.04 -7.79 -14.36
CA VAL A 38 -11.40 -7.32 -14.61
C VAL A 38 -12.27 -8.54 -14.84
N SER A 39 -13.16 -8.83 -13.88
CA SER A 39 -14.09 -9.94 -13.98
C SER A 39 -15.03 -9.76 -15.18
N PRO A 40 -15.48 -10.84 -15.83
CA PRO A 40 -16.45 -10.76 -16.91
C PRO A 40 -17.70 -10.00 -16.46
N GLY A 41 -18.10 -8.97 -17.21
CA GLY A 41 -19.25 -8.11 -16.88
C GLY A 41 -18.91 -6.88 -16.02
N SER A 42 -17.75 -6.84 -15.37
CA SER A 42 -17.27 -5.63 -14.68
C SER A 42 -16.79 -4.60 -15.68
N ARG A 43 -17.15 -3.34 -15.45
CA ARG A 43 -16.65 -2.21 -16.23
C ARG A 43 -15.44 -1.60 -15.53
N VAL A 44 -14.51 -1.11 -16.33
CA VAL A 44 -13.36 -0.36 -15.83
C VAL A 44 -13.78 1.09 -15.65
N PRO A 45 -13.68 1.65 -14.44
CA PRO A 45 -14.11 3.01 -14.20
C PRO A 45 -13.25 4.02 -14.97
N SER A 46 -13.83 5.17 -15.31
CA SER A 46 -13.12 6.30 -15.94
C SER A 46 -12.48 7.24 -14.91
N CYS A 47 -12.96 7.21 -13.67
CA CYS A 47 -12.44 7.95 -12.52
C CYS A 47 -12.55 7.08 -11.27
N LEU A 48 -11.65 7.27 -10.30
CA LEU A 48 -11.71 6.57 -9.01
C LEU A 48 -12.26 7.54 -7.97
N THR A 49 -13.36 7.16 -7.33
CA THR A 49 -13.97 7.87 -6.20
C THR A 49 -13.75 7.11 -4.90
N HIS A 50 -13.95 5.78 -4.91
CA HIS A 50 -13.77 4.92 -3.74
C HIS A 50 -12.84 3.76 -4.09
N VAL A 51 -11.72 3.66 -3.37
CA VAL A 51 -10.75 2.58 -3.52
C VAL A 51 -10.69 1.79 -2.24
N LEU A 52 -11.00 0.50 -2.30
CA LEU A 52 -10.97 -0.39 -1.14
C LEU A 52 -9.64 -1.14 -1.10
N VAL A 53 -8.96 -1.09 0.05
CA VAL A 53 -7.67 -1.75 0.28
C VAL A 53 -7.79 -2.66 1.51
N PRO A 54 -8.10 -3.95 1.32
CA PRO A 54 -8.01 -4.92 2.41
C PRO A 54 -6.57 -5.02 2.93
N HIS A 55 -6.40 -4.92 4.24
CA HIS A 55 -5.10 -4.90 4.89
C HIS A 55 -5.11 -5.78 6.14
N ASP A 56 -4.22 -6.78 6.18
CA ASP A 56 -4.13 -7.79 7.25
C ASP A 56 -3.28 -7.34 8.46
N ALA A 57 -2.87 -6.07 8.47
CA ALA A 57 -1.99 -5.47 9.46
C ALA A 57 -0.56 -6.07 9.47
N ALA A 58 -0.16 -6.79 8.42
CA ALA A 58 1.17 -7.35 8.30
C ALA A 58 2.11 -6.38 7.56
N PRO A 59 3.38 -6.21 8.00
CA PRO A 59 4.33 -5.35 7.30
C PRO A 59 4.60 -5.75 5.85
N ALA A 60 4.49 -7.05 5.51
CA ALA A 60 4.66 -7.52 4.13
C ALA A 60 3.57 -6.98 3.18
N THR A 61 2.34 -6.85 3.68
CA THR A 61 1.22 -6.25 2.93
C THR A 61 1.49 -4.79 2.64
N SER A 62 1.96 -4.03 3.65
CA SER A 62 2.33 -2.62 3.47
C SER A 62 3.49 -2.45 2.49
N ALA A 63 4.51 -3.31 2.57
CA ALA A 63 5.63 -3.30 1.63
C ALA A 63 5.16 -3.57 0.19
N SER A 64 4.18 -4.46 0.00
CA SER A 64 3.56 -4.71 -1.30
C SER A 64 2.80 -3.48 -1.79
N LEU A 65 1.96 -2.88 -0.94
CA LEU A 65 1.18 -1.70 -1.31
C LEU A 65 2.04 -0.46 -1.61
N ALA A 66 3.25 -0.37 -1.03
CA ALA A 66 4.19 0.70 -1.35
C ALA A 66 4.58 0.73 -2.84
N THR A 67 4.50 -0.39 -3.57
CA THR A 67 4.80 -0.40 -5.02
C THR A 67 3.75 0.32 -5.86
N VAL A 68 2.53 0.45 -5.33
CA VAL A 68 1.46 1.25 -5.93
C VAL A 68 1.26 2.56 -5.17
N GLY A 69 2.06 2.83 -4.14
CA GLY A 69 2.07 4.10 -3.44
C GLY A 69 2.58 5.24 -4.32
N GLY A 70 2.05 6.45 -4.13
CA GLY A 70 2.54 7.64 -4.85
C GLY A 70 2.07 7.82 -6.30
N THR A 71 1.30 6.89 -6.88
CA THR A 71 0.71 7.12 -8.21
C THR A 71 -0.37 8.21 -8.15
N PRO A 72 -0.44 9.12 -9.14
CA PRO A 72 -1.44 10.18 -9.18
C PRO A 72 -2.88 9.67 -9.31
N LEU A 73 -3.09 8.38 -9.62
CA LEU A 73 -4.41 7.74 -9.65
C LEU A 73 -5.26 8.03 -8.42
N TRP A 74 -4.61 8.12 -7.27
CA TRP A 74 -5.28 8.17 -6.00
C TRP A 74 -5.68 9.58 -5.55
N ARG A 75 -5.19 10.63 -6.22
CA ARG A 75 -5.26 12.02 -5.72
C ARG A 75 -6.67 12.53 -5.42
N HIS A 76 -7.68 11.95 -6.05
CA HIS A 76 -9.08 12.35 -5.89
C HIS A 76 -9.95 11.22 -5.35
N ALA A 77 -9.36 10.06 -5.05
CA ALA A 77 -10.08 8.92 -4.53
C ALA A 77 -10.01 8.92 -3.00
N GLU A 78 -11.12 8.58 -2.36
CA GLU A 78 -11.09 8.15 -0.97
C GLU A 78 -10.53 6.73 -0.92
N ILE A 79 -9.42 6.55 -0.20
CA ILE A 79 -8.93 5.21 0.11
C ILE A 79 -9.58 4.75 1.40
N VAL A 80 -10.30 3.65 1.30
CA VAL A 80 -10.83 2.93 2.45
C VAL A 80 -9.95 1.72 2.70
N MET A 81 -9.15 1.78 3.77
CA MET A 81 -8.35 0.65 4.23
C MET A 81 -9.20 -0.21 5.15
N LEU A 82 -9.47 -1.44 4.74
CA LEU A 82 -10.31 -2.37 5.49
C LEU A 82 -9.44 -3.38 6.24
N HIS A 83 -9.52 -3.37 7.56
CA HIS A 83 -9.03 -4.47 8.38
C HIS A 83 -10.18 -5.40 8.75
N VAL A 84 -10.08 -6.68 8.36
CA VAL A 84 -11.00 -7.70 8.85
C VAL A 84 -10.35 -8.39 10.05
N ALA A 85 -10.90 -8.15 11.23
CA ALA A 85 -10.43 -8.76 12.46
C ALA A 85 -10.62 -10.29 12.37
N ALA A 86 -9.51 -11.01 12.39
CA ALA A 86 -9.50 -12.47 12.35
C ALA A 86 -9.24 -13.04 13.73
N ALA A 87 -9.80 -14.23 13.99
CA ALA A 87 -9.53 -14.98 15.22
C ALA A 87 -8.07 -15.42 15.32
N GLU A 88 -7.41 -15.65 14.18
CA GLU A 88 -6.00 -16.02 14.11
C GLU A 88 -5.11 -14.79 14.29
N LEU A 89 -4.16 -14.89 15.22
CA LEU A 89 -3.13 -13.86 15.39
C LEU A 89 -2.14 -13.91 14.22
N PRO A 90 -1.74 -12.75 13.68
CA PRO A 90 -0.75 -12.69 12.63
C PRO A 90 0.61 -13.18 13.15
N SER A 91 1.25 -14.08 12.39
CA SER A 91 2.50 -14.71 12.78
C SER A 91 3.75 -13.89 12.41
N GLN A 92 3.60 -12.86 11.58
CA GLN A 92 4.73 -12.04 11.13
C GLN A 92 5.11 -10.99 12.20
N PRO A 93 6.40 -10.88 12.59
CA PRO A 93 6.86 -9.81 13.47
C PRO A 93 6.53 -8.42 12.92
N GLY A 94 6.12 -7.51 13.80
CA GLY A 94 5.69 -6.15 13.43
C GLY A 94 4.23 -6.05 12.99
N SER A 95 3.49 -7.16 12.95
CA SER A 95 2.04 -7.13 12.70
C SER A 95 1.29 -6.47 13.85
N PHE A 96 0.14 -5.88 13.54
CA PHE A 96 -0.69 -5.17 14.52
C PHE A 96 -2.11 -5.75 14.56
N PRO A 97 -2.32 -6.85 15.32
CA PRO A 97 -3.63 -7.51 15.36
C PRO A 97 -4.71 -6.57 15.89
N ALA A 98 -5.95 -6.82 15.49
CA ALA A 98 -7.12 -6.22 16.14
C ALA A 98 -7.13 -6.57 17.66
N PRO A 99 -7.68 -5.69 18.51
CA PRO A 99 -7.90 -5.99 19.93
C PRO A 99 -8.74 -7.27 20.09
N ARG A 100 -8.53 -8.01 21.19
CA ARG A 100 -9.22 -9.29 21.43
C ARG A 100 -10.68 -9.15 21.87
N MET A 101 -11.08 -8.01 22.42
CA MET A 101 -12.45 -7.70 22.82
C MET A 101 -13.16 -6.96 21.69
N ILE A 102 -13.42 -7.68 20.60
CA ILE A 102 -13.88 -7.07 19.35
C ILE A 102 -15.32 -6.53 19.48
N ASP A 103 -16.09 -7.16 20.37
CA ASP A 103 -17.50 -6.93 20.68
C ASP A 103 -17.73 -5.89 21.78
N HIS A 104 -16.67 -5.36 22.40
CA HIS A 104 -16.80 -4.28 23.36
C HIS A 104 -16.63 -2.92 22.68
N ASP A 105 -17.73 -2.17 22.58
CA ASP A 105 -17.73 -0.82 22.05
C ASP A 105 -16.99 0.11 23.04
N GLY A 106 -15.78 0.57 22.66
CA GLY A 106 -14.93 1.36 23.55
C GLY A 106 -13.88 2.23 22.85
N TYR A 107 -13.18 3.02 23.67
CA TYR A 107 -12.05 3.89 23.28
C TYR A 107 -10.90 3.13 22.59
N ASP A 108 -10.77 1.84 22.88
CA ASP A 108 -9.74 0.96 22.31
C ASP A 108 -9.79 0.93 20.78
N TRP A 109 -10.97 1.05 20.17
CA TRP A 109 -11.11 1.03 18.72
C TRP A 109 -10.68 2.31 18.02
N SER A 110 -10.92 3.48 18.61
CA SER A 110 -10.47 4.75 18.03
C SER A 110 -8.95 4.87 18.13
N GLU A 111 -8.37 4.45 19.25
CA GLU A 111 -6.94 4.37 19.48
C GLU A 111 -6.26 3.38 18.56
N TRP A 112 -6.82 2.17 18.43
CA TRP A 112 -6.32 1.17 17.51
C TRP A 112 -6.38 1.66 16.06
N ARG A 113 -7.50 2.27 15.62
CA ARG A 113 -7.63 2.86 14.28
C ARG A 113 -6.57 3.92 14.03
N ARG A 114 -6.35 4.82 15.01
CA ARG A 114 -5.31 5.86 14.90
C ARG A 114 -3.92 5.25 14.76
N GLU A 115 -3.61 4.23 15.56
CA GLU A 115 -2.31 3.57 15.48
C GLU A 115 -2.14 2.79 14.17
N PHE A 116 -3.18 2.09 13.74
CA PHE A 116 -3.20 1.38 12.47
C PHE A 116 -3.00 2.34 11.29
N CYS A 117 -3.70 3.49 11.27
CA CYS A 117 -3.47 4.56 10.31
C CYS A 117 -2.01 5.05 10.35
N ARG A 118 -1.45 5.29 11.53
CA ARG A 118 -0.07 5.76 11.69
C ARG A 118 0.96 4.73 11.21
N ARG A 119 0.69 3.43 11.32
CA ARG A 119 1.61 2.38 10.87
C ARG A 119 1.47 2.06 9.38
N PHE A 120 0.25 2.07 8.86
CA PHE A 120 -0.06 1.47 7.54
C PHE A 120 -0.77 2.41 6.57
N GLY A 121 -1.30 3.54 7.04
CA GLY A 121 -2.04 4.51 6.22
C GLY A 121 -1.16 5.32 5.24
N HIS A 122 0.16 5.13 5.26
CA HIS A 122 1.11 5.87 4.43
C HIS A 122 1.23 5.33 2.99
N ILE A 123 0.12 4.98 2.34
CA ILE A 123 0.13 4.55 0.92
C ILE A 123 0.60 5.71 0.03
N SER A 124 0.19 6.96 0.30
CA SER A 124 0.71 8.12 -0.41
C SER A 124 0.52 9.43 0.39
N PRO A 125 1.47 10.38 0.35
CA PRO A 125 1.33 11.69 0.99
C PRO A 125 0.13 12.49 0.44
N GLY A 126 -0.64 13.13 1.33
CA GLY A 126 -1.75 14.00 0.96
C GLY A 126 -3.07 13.30 0.60
N MET A 127 -3.15 11.99 0.85
CA MET A 127 -4.33 11.18 0.60
C MET A 127 -5.30 11.11 1.78
N LEU A 128 -6.60 11.12 1.47
CA LEU A 128 -7.64 10.78 2.44
C LEU A 128 -7.70 9.26 2.59
N VAL A 129 -7.20 8.77 3.72
CA VAL A 129 -7.27 7.36 4.10
C VAL A 129 -8.23 7.22 5.28
N ARG A 130 -9.33 6.52 5.05
CA ARG A 130 -10.27 6.09 6.09
C ARG A 130 -9.99 4.64 6.46
N VAL A 131 -9.99 4.31 7.74
CA VAL A 131 -9.83 2.93 8.22
C VAL A 131 -11.16 2.37 8.67
N GLU A 132 -11.59 1.31 8.01
CA GLU A 132 -12.76 0.53 8.36
C GLU A 132 -12.34 -0.78 9.02
N LEU A 133 -13.17 -1.21 9.96
CA LEU A 133 -13.03 -2.47 10.66
C LEU A 133 -14.25 -3.32 10.37
N ALA A 134 -14.01 -4.56 9.99
CA ALA A 134 -15.05 -5.57 9.88
C ALA A 134 -14.68 -6.80 10.69
N THR A 135 -15.69 -7.59 11.01
CA THR A 135 -15.55 -8.90 11.65
C THR A 135 -16.09 -9.97 10.70
N GLY A 136 -15.83 -11.24 11.02
CA GLY A 136 -16.33 -12.38 10.24
C GLY A 136 -15.33 -12.93 9.22
N ALA A 137 -15.84 -13.65 8.22
CA ALA A 137 -15.01 -14.28 7.19
C ALA A 137 -14.39 -13.22 6.28
N ARG A 138 -13.06 -13.27 6.12
CA ARG A 138 -12.28 -12.22 5.43
C ARG A 138 -12.81 -11.93 4.02
N GLU A 139 -13.04 -12.96 3.23
CA GLU A 139 -13.51 -12.85 1.85
C GLU A 139 -14.90 -12.21 1.78
N GLU A 140 -15.81 -12.64 2.67
CA GLU A 140 -17.18 -12.14 2.72
C GLU A 140 -17.22 -10.68 3.15
N SER A 141 -16.49 -10.32 4.21
CA SER A 141 -16.44 -8.94 4.71
C SER A 141 -15.83 -7.99 3.69
N ILE A 142 -14.77 -8.40 2.97
CA ILE A 142 -14.21 -7.62 1.85
C ILE A 142 -15.26 -7.35 0.79
N LEU A 143 -15.98 -8.38 0.34
CA LEU A 143 -16.97 -8.26 -0.73
C LEU A 143 -18.19 -7.44 -0.29
N THR A 144 -18.63 -7.60 0.96
CA THR A 144 -19.73 -6.82 1.55
C THR A 144 -19.39 -5.34 1.59
N VAL A 145 -18.22 -4.99 2.14
CA VAL A 145 -17.76 -3.60 2.21
C VAL A 145 -17.54 -3.03 0.80
N ALA A 146 -16.98 -3.80 -0.13
CA ALA A 146 -16.82 -3.37 -1.53
C ALA A 146 -18.16 -2.95 -2.17
N ARG A 147 -19.23 -3.73 -1.93
CA ARG A 147 -20.58 -3.41 -2.45
C ARG A 147 -21.19 -2.21 -1.75
N GLN A 148 -21.08 -2.12 -0.43
CA GLN A 148 -21.62 -1.02 0.36
C GLN A 148 -20.98 0.32 -0.02
N LEU A 149 -19.66 0.35 -0.21
CA LEU A 149 -18.91 1.52 -0.65
C LEU A 149 -19.12 1.87 -2.12
N ARG A 150 -19.70 0.94 -2.91
CA ARG A 150 -19.66 0.99 -4.38
C ARG A 150 -18.24 1.21 -4.87
N ALA A 151 -17.30 0.43 -4.34
CA ALA A 151 -15.88 0.58 -4.64
C ALA A 151 -15.63 0.53 -6.15
N ASP A 152 -14.89 1.48 -6.68
CA ASP A 152 -14.49 1.54 -8.09
C ASP A 152 -13.32 0.60 -8.38
N LEU A 153 -12.50 0.34 -7.35
CA LEU A 153 -11.32 -0.51 -7.43
C LEU A 153 -11.06 -1.19 -6.08
N LEU A 154 -10.70 -2.47 -6.12
CA LEU A 154 -10.09 -3.22 -5.03
C LEU A 154 -8.58 -3.33 -5.25
N ILE A 155 -7.75 -3.02 -4.26
CA ILE A 155 -6.31 -3.31 -4.30
C ILE A 155 -6.04 -4.48 -3.36
N LEU A 156 -5.63 -5.62 -3.92
CA LEU A 156 -5.29 -6.82 -3.14
C LEU A 156 -3.78 -7.04 -3.17
N ALA A 157 -3.16 -6.77 -2.02
CA ALA A 157 -1.80 -7.19 -1.75
C ALA A 157 -1.78 -8.66 -1.30
N TRP A 158 -0.80 -9.42 -1.76
CA TRP A 158 -0.62 -10.84 -1.41
C TRP A 158 0.84 -11.26 -1.51
N SER A 159 1.19 -12.44 -0.99
CA SER A 159 2.59 -12.89 -0.91
C SER A 159 3.23 -13.24 -2.26
N GLY A 160 2.45 -13.40 -3.33
CA GLY A 160 2.94 -13.91 -4.62
C GLY A 160 3.17 -15.42 -4.65
N VAL A 161 2.86 -16.14 -3.56
CA VAL A 161 3.03 -17.60 -3.49
C VAL A 161 1.77 -18.30 -4.02
N LEU A 162 1.92 -19.09 -5.09
CA LEU A 162 0.83 -19.67 -5.87
C LEU A 162 0.30 -21.03 -5.38
N GLU A 163 0.94 -21.64 -4.39
CA GLU A 163 0.57 -22.95 -3.82
C GLU A 163 -0.94 -23.10 -3.58
N ALA A 164 -1.48 -24.31 -3.70
CA ALA A 164 -2.92 -24.57 -3.77
C ALA A 164 -3.73 -23.99 -2.57
N ASN A 165 -3.13 -23.95 -1.37
CA ASN A 165 -3.75 -23.37 -0.17
C ASN A 165 -3.36 -21.90 0.09
N ARG A 166 -2.47 -21.32 -0.72
CA ARG A 166 -2.11 -19.91 -0.67
C ARG A 166 -3.02 -19.11 -1.62
N ALA A 167 -3.04 -17.79 -1.47
CA ALA A 167 -3.87 -16.89 -2.27
C ALA A 167 -5.40 -17.17 -2.26
N ARG A 168 -5.92 -17.96 -1.30
CA ARG A 168 -7.36 -18.28 -1.20
C ARG A 168 -8.23 -17.03 -1.20
N THR A 169 -7.87 -16.02 -0.41
CA THR A 169 -8.60 -14.75 -0.35
C THR A 169 -8.58 -14.04 -1.69
N VAL A 170 -7.44 -14.00 -2.38
CA VAL A 170 -7.32 -13.37 -3.71
C VAL A 170 -8.19 -14.10 -4.74
N ARG A 171 -8.12 -15.44 -4.76
CA ARG A 171 -8.93 -16.26 -5.68
C ARG A 171 -10.43 -16.05 -5.45
N SER A 172 -10.85 -16.12 -4.20
CA SER A 172 -12.25 -15.93 -3.81
C SER A 172 -12.74 -14.53 -4.16
N VAL A 173 -12.00 -13.49 -3.80
CA VAL A 173 -12.42 -12.10 -4.08
C VAL A 173 -12.46 -11.84 -5.57
N CYS A 174 -11.44 -12.20 -6.35
CA CYS A 174 -11.42 -11.98 -7.79
C CYS A 174 -12.58 -12.68 -8.52
N SER A 175 -13.02 -13.85 -8.03
CA SER A 175 -14.12 -14.60 -8.67
C SER A 175 -15.47 -13.87 -8.68
N VAL A 176 -15.72 -13.00 -7.69
CA VAL A 176 -17.04 -12.39 -7.45
C VAL A 176 -16.98 -10.89 -7.09
N ALA A 177 -15.82 -10.25 -7.22
CA ALA A 177 -15.66 -8.83 -6.94
C ALA A 177 -16.62 -7.98 -7.80
N PRO A 178 -17.28 -6.96 -7.20
CA PRO A 178 -18.21 -6.10 -7.95
C PRO A 178 -17.49 -5.12 -8.88
N CYS A 179 -16.17 -4.96 -8.73
CA CYS A 179 -15.34 -4.01 -9.45
C CYS A 179 -13.99 -4.62 -9.83
N PRO A 180 -13.22 -3.96 -10.71
CA PRO A 180 -11.85 -4.39 -11.03
C PRO A 180 -10.97 -4.56 -9.79
N VAL A 181 -10.04 -5.52 -9.86
CA VAL A 181 -9.11 -5.84 -8.79
C VAL A 181 -7.67 -5.61 -9.26
N LEU A 182 -6.96 -4.68 -8.63
CA LEU A 182 -5.53 -4.49 -8.80
C LEU A 182 -4.77 -5.46 -7.88
N LEU A 183 -4.09 -6.42 -8.48
CA LEU A 183 -3.27 -7.41 -7.79
C LEU A 183 -1.83 -6.89 -7.63
N VAL A 184 -1.33 -7.01 -6.40
CA VAL A 184 0.02 -6.58 -6.02
C VAL A 184 0.71 -7.66 -5.21
N ALA A 185 1.81 -8.23 -5.72
CA ALA A 185 2.55 -9.28 -5.03
C ALA A 185 3.79 -8.73 -4.29
N GLY A 186 4.01 -9.20 -3.07
CA GLY A 186 5.16 -8.83 -2.23
C GLY A 186 6.50 -9.48 -2.58
N GLY A 187 6.54 -10.33 -3.60
CA GLY A 187 7.73 -11.07 -4.01
C GLY A 187 8.18 -10.65 -5.41
N GLY A 188 8.82 -9.49 -5.53
CA GLY A 188 9.16 -8.97 -6.85
C GLY A 188 10.12 -7.78 -6.89
N GLN A 189 10.93 -7.53 -5.85
CA GLN A 189 12.13 -6.72 -6.07
C GLN A 189 13.16 -7.54 -6.85
N ARG A 190 12.98 -7.63 -8.17
CA ARG A 190 14.12 -7.61 -9.08
C ARG A 190 14.34 -6.16 -9.46
N SER A 191 15.42 -5.60 -8.94
CA SER A 191 16.09 -4.37 -9.39
C SER A 191 15.33 -3.62 -10.49
N ILE A 192 14.64 -2.53 -10.13
CA ILE A 192 14.45 -1.45 -11.10
C ILE A 192 15.87 -1.03 -11.47
N GLY A 193 16.33 -1.55 -12.61
CA GLY A 193 17.50 -1.04 -13.30
C GLY A 193 17.21 0.42 -13.57
N ARG A 194 17.71 1.29 -12.69
CA ARG A 194 18.08 2.62 -13.09
C ARG A 194 19.18 2.41 -14.12
N SER A 195 18.83 2.38 -15.40
CA SER A 195 19.79 2.61 -16.47
C SER A 195 20.33 4.02 -16.22
N VAL A 196 21.42 4.08 -15.48
CA VAL A 196 22.39 5.15 -15.70
C VAL A 196 23.17 4.62 -16.88
N ASP A 197 22.84 5.14 -18.05
CA ASP A 197 23.64 4.92 -19.25
C ASP A 197 25.07 5.35 -18.92
N ALA A 198 25.92 4.36 -18.64
CA ALA A 198 27.36 4.50 -18.71
C ALA A 198 27.75 4.35 -20.19
N ALA A 199 27.34 5.33 -21.00
CA ALA A 199 27.95 5.60 -22.29
C ALA A 199 28.77 6.88 -22.11
N GLY A 200 30.08 6.73 -22.11
CA GLY A 200 31.02 7.83 -21.97
C GLY A 200 30.85 8.86 -23.08
N VAL A 201 30.66 10.11 -22.68
CA VAL A 201 31.19 11.27 -23.40
C VAL A 201 31.83 12.15 -22.36
N GLY A 202 33.15 12.30 -22.48
CA GLY A 202 33.98 13.02 -21.51
C GLY A 202 33.63 14.50 -21.44
N PHE A 203 33.59 15.02 -20.22
CA PHE A 203 33.85 16.43 -19.99
C PHE A 203 34.79 16.57 -18.79
N ARG A 204 36.04 16.96 -19.08
CA ARG A 204 37.04 17.28 -18.05
C ARG A 204 36.57 18.52 -17.30
N ARG A 205 36.40 18.42 -15.98
CA ARG A 205 36.45 19.57 -15.08
C ARG A 205 37.63 19.44 -14.14
N THR A 206 38.56 20.38 -14.30
CA THR A 206 39.77 20.59 -13.51
C THR A 206 39.45 20.86 -12.03
N PRO A 207 40.21 20.29 -11.08
CA PRO A 207 39.98 20.52 -9.66
C PRO A 207 40.59 21.87 -9.24
N ARG A 208 39.76 22.81 -8.76
CA ARG A 208 40.24 23.98 -8.02
C ARG A 208 40.37 23.62 -6.54
N ARG A 209 41.63 23.58 -6.08
CA ARG A 209 42.05 23.60 -4.68
C ARG A 209 41.28 24.67 -3.89
N ARG A 210 40.76 24.33 -2.72
CA ARG A 210 40.59 25.29 -1.62
C ARG A 210 41.27 24.76 -0.37
N LEU A 211 42.04 25.67 0.20
CA LEU A 211 43.00 25.51 1.27
C LEU A 211 42.32 25.27 2.61
N PHE A 212 42.91 24.35 3.38
CA PHE A 212 42.75 24.21 4.81
C PHE A 212 43.24 25.49 5.53
N ARG A 213 42.48 25.97 6.52
CA ARG A 213 43.01 26.78 7.63
C ARG A 213 42.33 26.36 8.94
N PRO A 214 43.09 26.22 10.05
CA PRO A 214 42.57 25.76 11.35
C PRO A 214 42.05 26.91 12.23
N ARG A 215 41.39 26.49 13.34
CA ARG A 215 40.73 27.26 14.42
C ARG A 215 41.61 28.31 15.12
N PRO A 216 40.98 29.18 15.92
CA PRO A 216 41.36 29.21 17.34
C PRO A 216 40.17 29.17 18.32
N ASP A 217 40.53 28.81 19.55
CA ASP A 217 39.74 28.55 20.76
C ASP A 217 39.04 29.78 21.36
N GLY A 218 38.08 29.55 22.28
CA GLY A 218 37.64 30.57 23.22
C GLY A 218 36.32 30.31 23.95
N CYS A 219 36.44 29.97 25.24
CA CYS A 219 35.47 29.91 26.36
C CYS A 219 34.15 30.71 26.24
N SER A 220 33.03 30.22 26.79
CA SER A 220 32.79 30.24 28.25
C SER A 220 31.42 29.67 28.64
N ASP A 221 31.41 28.99 29.79
CA ASP A 221 30.26 28.62 30.61
C ASP A 221 29.42 29.83 31.06
N ALA A 222 28.10 29.64 31.12
CA ALA A 222 27.23 30.29 32.09
C ALA A 222 25.97 29.44 32.33
N GLY A 223 25.83 28.94 33.56
CA GLY A 223 24.73 28.09 34.04
C GLY A 223 23.41 28.83 34.32
N PRO A 224 22.44 28.15 34.96
CA PRO A 224 21.03 28.54 34.96
C PRO A 224 20.66 29.46 36.12
N SER A 225 19.89 30.51 35.85
CA SER A 225 19.24 31.36 36.85
C SER A 225 17.90 30.76 37.30
N ARG A 226 17.86 30.29 38.55
CA ARG A 226 16.66 30.23 39.41
C ARG A 226 16.29 31.63 39.91
N VAL A 227 15.13 31.72 40.59
CA VAL A 227 14.55 32.82 41.42
C VAL A 227 13.32 33.44 40.71
N ARG A 228 12.09 33.52 41.25
CA ARG A 228 11.55 33.42 42.63
C ARG A 228 10.05 33.11 42.60
N SER A 229 9.59 32.48 43.68
CA SER A 229 8.21 32.45 44.17
C SER A 229 7.98 33.70 45.03
N GLU A 230 6.88 34.41 44.82
CA GLU A 230 6.15 35.28 45.77
C GLU A 230 4.65 35.06 45.43
N ALA A 231 3.92 34.36 46.31
CA ALA A 231 3.04 34.90 47.35
C ALA A 231 1.61 35.13 46.83
#